data_AF-A0A564XWJ4-F1
#
_entry.id   AF-A0A564XWJ4-F1
#
_cell.length_a   1.000
_cell.length_b   1.000
_cell.length_c   1.000
_cell.angle_alpha   90.00
_cell.angle_beta   90.00
_cell.angle_gamma   90.00
#
_symmetry.space_group_name_H-M   'P 1'
#
loop_
_entity.id
_entity.type
_entity.pdbx_description
1 polymer ?
#
loop_
_entity_poly.entity_id
_entity_poly.type
_entity_poly.pdbx_seq_one_letter_code
_entity_poly.pdbx_strand_id
1 'polypeptide(L)' 'MNNLEITNPDTNSESFSRFRGMRARGERLDIFINAKEGEEVGAHLIVLSASFSLFRKHLSGNDIVHVRL' A
#
# COMPACT_ATOMS: atom_id res chain seq x y z
N MET A 1 10.03 -7.41 17.56
CA MET A 1 9.85 -6.60 16.35
C MET A 1 9.80 -5.15 16.79
N ASN A 2 10.73 -4.33 16.29
CA ASN A 2 10.71 -2.90 16.57
C ASN A 2 9.72 -2.27 15.61
N ASN A 3 8.62 -1.72 16.14
CA ASN A 3 7.61 -1.07 15.33
C ASN A 3 8.21 0.25 14.81
N LEU A 4 8.44 0.37 13.49
CA LEU A 4 8.67 1.68 12.88
C LEU A 4 7.33 2.42 12.83
N GLU A 5 7.23 3.53 13.55
CA GLU A 5 6.07 4.43 13.54
C GLU A 5 6.45 5.70 12.76
N ILE A 6 5.66 6.03 11.73
CA ILE A 6 5.81 7.30 11.01
C ILE A 6 4.87 8.32 11.65
N THR A 7 5.44 9.32 12.32
CA THR A 7 4.69 10.34 13.09
C THR A 7 4.52 11.67 12.35
N ASN A 8 5.16 11.85 11.19
CA ASN A 8 5.04 13.08 10.39
C ASN A 8 3.94 12.92 9.31
N PRO A 9 2.80 13.63 9.43
CA PRO A 9 1.71 13.52 8.47
C PRO A 9 2.08 14.03 7.06
N ASP A 10 2.97 15.01 6.95
CA ASP A 10 3.44 15.53 5.64
C ASP A 10 4.23 14.45 4.88
N THR A 11 5.06 13.69 5.61
CA THR A 11 5.81 12.57 5.05
C THR A 11 4.90 11.46 4.54
N ASN A 12 3.77 11.22 5.22
CA ASN A 12 2.77 10.25 4.77
C ASN A 12 2.09 10.71 3.47
N SER A 13 1.65 11.98 3.42
CA SER A 13 0.99 12.54 2.24
C SER A 13 1.88 12.48 1.00
N GLU A 14 3.15 12.88 1.12
CA GLU A 14 4.11 12.80 0.02
C GLU A 14 4.33 11.35 -0.43
N SER A 15 4.45 10.43 0.53
CA SER A 15 4.61 8.99 0.24
C SER A 15 3.43 8.42 -0.55
N PHE A 16 2.19 8.70 -0.12
CA PHE A 16 0.99 8.25 -0.85
C PHE A 16 0.89 8.88 -2.24
N SER A 17 1.28 10.14 -2.41
CA SER A 17 1.35 10.80 -3.72
C SER A 17 2.31 10.07 -4.66
N ARG A 18 3.49 9.68 -4.18
CA ARG A 18 4.46 8.89 -4.95
C ARG A 18 3.91 7.52 -5.36
N PHE A 19 3.31 6.78 -4.43
CA PHE A 19 2.68 5.49 -4.74
C PHE A 19 1.54 5.63 -5.76
N ARG A 20 0.73 6.69 -5.66
CA ARG A 20 -0.31 7.00 -6.65
C ARG A 20 0.29 7.19 -8.04
N GLY A 21 1.40 7.93 -8.15
CA GLY A 21 2.13 8.10 -9.41
C GLY A 21 2.68 6.79 -9.95
N MET A 22 3.30 5.97 -9.10
CA MET A 22 3.81 4.64 -9.48
C MET A 22 2.68 3.73 -9.99
N ARG A 23 1.52 3.72 -9.31
CA ARG A 23 0.36 2.93 -9.73
C ARG A 23 -0.14 3.37 -11.11
N ALA A 24 -0.24 4.67 -11.36
CA ALA A 24 -0.67 5.20 -12.66
C ALA A 24 0.28 4.81 -13.81
N ARG A 25 1.58 4.61 -13.52
CA ARG A 25 2.58 4.15 -14.48
C ARG A 25 2.76 2.63 -14.53
N GLY A 26 2.07 1.87 -13.67
CA GLY A 26 2.22 0.42 -13.57
C GLY A 26 3.55 -0.03 -12.95
N GLU A 27 4.20 0.81 -12.15
CA GLU A 27 5.51 0.53 -11.56
C GLU A 27 5.40 -0.26 -10.26
N ARG A 28 6.14 -1.38 -10.19
CA ARG A 28 6.29 -2.20 -8.98
C ARG A 28 4.94 -2.64 -8.38
N LEU A 29 4.00 -2.99 -9.23
CA LEU A 29 2.71 -3.53 -8.78
C LEU A 29 2.93 -4.93 -8.18
N ASP A 30 2.34 -5.18 -7.01
CA ASP A 30 2.48 -6.45 -6.29
C ASP A 30 1.27 -7.36 -6.52
N ILE A 31 0.10 -6.76 -6.78
CA ILE A 31 -1.16 -7.46 -6.93
C ILE A 31 -2.02 -6.82 -8.00
N PHE A 32 -2.79 -7.65 -8.67
CA PHE A 32 -3.83 -7.27 -9.61
C PHE A 32 -5.19 -7.71 -9.07
N ILE A 33 -6.13 -6.78 -9.03
CA ILE A 33 -7.48 -6.98 -8.49
C ILE A 33 -8.46 -6.92 -9.63
N ASN A 34 -9.25 -7.98 -9.81
CA ASN A 34 -10.37 -7.97 -10.73
C ASN A 34 -11.45 -7.02 -10.20
N ALA A 35 -11.66 -5.92 -10.92
CA ALA A 35 -12.80 -5.05 -10.73
C ALA A 35 -14.02 -5.62 -11.46
N LYS A 36 -15.17 -4.96 -11.25
CA LYS A 36 -16.38 -5.30 -12.02
C LYS A 36 -16.11 -5.09 -13.51
N GLU A 37 -16.84 -5.83 -14.34
CA GLU A 37 -16.78 -5.72 -15.81
C GLU A 37 -15.48 -6.22 -16.46
N GLY A 38 -14.67 -6.99 -15.72
CA GLY A 38 -13.47 -7.62 -16.28
C GLY A 38 -12.26 -6.70 -16.38
N GLU A 39 -12.34 -5.49 -15.82
CA GLU A 39 -11.17 -4.63 -15.65
C GLU A 39 -10.25 -5.20 -14.57
N GLU A 40 -8.94 -5.16 -14.84
CA GLU A 40 -7.91 -5.56 -13.88
C GLU A 40 -7.17 -4.33 -13.37
N VAL A 41 -7.09 -4.19 -12.04
CA VAL A 41 -6.47 -3.04 -11.39
C VAL A 41 -5.22 -3.46 -10.65
N GLY A 42 -4.08 -2.97 -11.13
CA GLY A 42 -2.80 -3.08 -10.43
C GLY A 42 -2.73 -2.23 -9.17
N ALA A 43 -2.11 -2.75 -8.11
CA ALA A 43 -1.88 -2.04 -6.86
C ALA A 43 -0.62 -2.49 -6.11
N HIS A 44 -0.19 -1.66 -5.15
CA HIS A 44 0.86 -1.98 -4.17
C HIS A 44 0.25 -2.61 -2.92
N LEU A 45 0.72 -3.79 -2.54
CA LEU A 45 0.13 -4.56 -1.43
C LEU A 45 0.34 -3.86 -0.09
N ILE A 46 1.47 -3.17 0.08
CA ILE A 46 1.76 -2.40 1.30
C ILE A 46 0.79 -1.24 1.50
N VAL A 47 0.42 -0.55 0.41
CA VAL A 47 -0.56 0.56 0.44
C VAL A 47 -1.95 0.04 0.79
N LEU A 48 -2.37 -1.07 0.17
CA LEU A 48 -3.65 -1.72 0.49
C LEU A 48 -3.71 -2.18 1.95
N SER A 49 -2.61 -2.74 2.47
CA SER A 49 -2.53 -3.26 3.84
C SER A 49 -2.53 -2.17 4.91
N ALA A 50 -2.08 -0.95 4.55
CA ALA A 50 -2.18 0.22 5.41
C ALA A 50 -3.64 0.68 5.58
N SER A 51 -4.44 0.64 4.51
CA SER A 51 -5.85 1.07 4.52
C SER A 51 -6.85 -0.02 4.91
N PHE A 52 -6.56 -1.29 4.61
CA PHE A 52 -7.50 -2.39 4.75
C PHE A 52 -6.83 -3.60 5.43
N SER A 53 -7.35 -4.00 6.59
CA SER A 53 -6.82 -5.14 7.36
C SER A 53 -6.85 -6.46 6.59
N LEU A 54 -7.79 -6.61 5.66
CA LEU A 54 -7.94 -7.80 4.80
C LEU A 54 -6.64 -8.17 4.07
N PHE A 55 -5.85 -7.17 3.65
CA PHE A 55 -4.64 -7.40 2.87
C PHE A 55 -3.41 -7.69 3.72
N ARG A 56 -3.44 -7.41 5.03
CA ARG A 56 -2.30 -7.66 5.93
C ARG A 56 -1.88 -9.12 5.99
N LYS A 57 -2.81 -10.06 5.76
CA LYS A 57 -2.50 -11.51 5.72
C LYS A 57 -1.56 -11.90 4.56
N HIS A 58 -1.42 -11.03 3.57
CA HIS A 58 -0.55 -11.25 2.42
C HIS A 58 0.83 -10.59 2.60
N LEU A 59 1.04 -9.82 3.67
CA LEU A 59 2.35 -9.28 4.02
C LEU A 59 3.19 -10.37 4.70
N SER A 60 4.49 -10.40 4.41
CA SER A 60 5.42 -11.17 5.25
C SER A 60 5.63 -10.41 6.56
N GLY A 61 6.02 -11.11 7.64
CA GLY A 61 6.16 -10.49 8.97
C GLY A 61 7.12 -9.29 9.03
N ASN A 62 8.01 -9.14 8.06
CA ASN A 62 8.95 -8.02 7.97
C ASN A 62 8.39 -6.79 7.23
N ASP A 63 7.22 -6.89 6.58
CA ASP A 63 6.65 -5.82 5.72
C ASP A 63 5.62 -4.95 6.45
N ILE A 64 5.33 -5.25 7.72
CA ILE A 64 4.28 -4.56 8.49
C ILE A 64 4.84 -3.26 9.09
N VAL A 65 4.51 -2.13 8.47
CA VAL A 65 4.75 -0.79 9.01
C VAL A 65 3.45 -0.26 9.63
N HIS A 66 3.52 0.21 10.87
CA HIS A 66 2.38 0.84 11.54
C HIS A 66 2.38 2.34 11.26
N VAL A 67 1.37 2.80 10.53
CA VAL A 67 1.15 4.23 10.29
C VAL A 67 0.05 4.71 11.22
N ARG A 68 0.31 5.80 11.94
CA ARG A 68 -0.69 6.51 12.73
C ARG A 68 -1.17 7.70 11.89
N LEU A 69 -2.45 7.70 11.53
CA LEU A 69 -3.12 8.80 10.84
C LEU A 69 -3.66 9.81 11.85
#